data_AF-A0A520D575-F1
#
_entry.id   AF-A0A520D575-F1
#
_cell.length_a   1.000
_cell.length_b   1.000
_cell.length_c   1.000
_cell.angle_alpha   90.00
_cell.angle_beta   90.00
_cell.angle_gamma   90.00
#
_symmetry.space_group_name_H-M   'P 1'
#
loop_
_entity.id
_entity.type
_entity.pdbx_description
1 polymer ?
#
loop_
_entity_poly.entity_id
_entity_poly.type
_entity_poly.pdbx_seq_one_letter_code
_entity_poly.pdbx_strand_id
1 'polypeptide(L)' 'LLKVDETSYQGGTMSNDHPIAWYHEFEGGRVFYTGLGHTSEAYTNKLFLTHLKNAIKWTMHK' A
#
# COMPACT_ATOMS: atom_id res chain seq x y z
N LEU A 1 1.10 5.44 6.40
CA LEU A 1 1.14 4.91 5.01
C LEU A 1 2.57 4.47 4.70
N LEU A 2 2.76 3.56 3.75
CA LEU A 2 4.03 2.87 3.54
C LEU A 2 4.87 3.55 2.45
N LYS A 3 6.19 3.56 2.64
CA LYS A 3 7.16 3.96 1.64
C LYS A 3 8.11 2.81 1.34
N VAL A 4 8.60 2.76 0.11
CA VAL A 4 9.73 1.91 -0.27
C VAL A 4 10.98 2.50 0.34
N ASP A 5 11.84 1.65 0.93
CA ASP A 5 13.17 2.03 1.36
C ASP A 5 14.13 1.94 0.17
N GLU A 6 14.35 3.06 -0.51
CA GLU A 6 15.25 3.14 -1.67
C GLU A 6 16.74 3.02 -1.30
N THR A 7 17.08 3.03 -0.01
CA THR A 7 18.45 2.75 0.44
C THR A 7 18.77 1.27 0.46
N SER A 8 17.75 0.41 0.41
CA SER A 8 17.88 -1.05 0.46
C SER A 8 18.13 -1.72 -0.90
N TYR A 9 18.05 -0.98 -2.02
CA TYR A 9 18.25 -1.51 -3.38
C TYR A 9 18.85 -0.47 -4.34
N GLN A 10 19.29 -0.93 -5.50
CA GLN A 10 19.86 -0.06 -6.55
C GLN A 10 18.79 0.34 -7.57
N GLY A 11 18.84 1.61 -8.02
CA GLY A 11 17.93 2.11 -9.07
C GLY A 11 16.71 2.88 -8.55
N GLY A 12 16.64 3.20 -7.25
CA GLY A 12 15.67 4.16 -6.74
C GLY A 12 15.91 5.57 -7.30
N THR A 13 14.83 6.26 -7.69
CA THR A 13 14.88 7.61 -8.30
C THR A 13 13.98 8.62 -7.60
N MET A 14 13.35 8.23 -6.49
CA MET A 14 12.35 9.03 -5.78
C MET A 14 12.94 9.69 -4.53
N SER A 15 14.27 9.78 -4.42
CA SER A 15 14.97 10.38 -3.27
C SER A 15 14.53 9.80 -1.91
N ASN A 16 14.24 8.50 -1.86
CA ASN A 16 13.69 7.82 -0.67
C ASN A 16 12.33 8.37 -0.18
N ASP A 17 11.63 9.15 -1.02
CA ASP A 17 10.25 9.56 -0.82
C ASP A 17 9.34 8.85 -1.84
N HIS A 18 9.24 7.54 -1.68
CA HIS A 18 8.52 6.66 -2.59
C HIS A 18 7.30 6.03 -1.90
N PRO A 19 6.13 6.70 -1.84
CA PRO A 19 4.90 6.11 -1.31
C PRO A 19 4.48 4.88 -2.12
N ILE A 20 4.27 3.75 -1.44
CA ILE A 20 3.81 2.49 -2.05
C ILE A 20 2.49 1.99 -1.49
N ALA A 21 2.00 2.60 -0.41
CA ALA A 21 0.60 2.49 -0.03
C ALA A 21 0.11 3.84 0.43
N TRP A 22 -1.05 4.28 -0.04
CA TRP A 22 -1.65 5.54 0.37
C TRP A 22 -3.18 5.50 0.38
N TYR A 23 -3.80 6.53 0.96
CA TYR A 23 -5.24 6.72 0.94
C TYR A 23 -5.57 8.17 0.59
N HIS A 24 -6.77 8.39 0.08
CA HIS A 24 -7.31 9.69 -0.24
C HIS A 24 -8.82 9.71 -0.01
N GLU A 25 -9.35 10.81 0.50
CA GLU A 25 -10.79 11.05 0.58
C GLU A 25 -11.14 12.19 -0.39
N PHE A 26 -12.12 11.97 -1.26
CA PHE A 26 -12.52 12.95 -2.26
C PHE A 26 -14.03 12.89 -2.51
N GLU A 27 -14.71 14.04 -2.36
CA GLU A 27 -16.18 14.15 -2.52
C GLU A 27 -16.96 13.09 -1.74
N GLY A 28 -16.45 12.72 -0.57
CA GLY A 28 -17.06 11.69 0.26
C GLY A 28 -16.82 10.25 -0.23
N GLY A 29 -16.06 10.03 -1.29
CA GLY A 29 -15.47 8.74 -1.59
C GLY A 29 -14.20 8.50 -0.76
N ARG A 30 -13.88 7.23 -0.54
CA ARG A 30 -12.61 6.78 0.05
C ARG A 30 -11.85 5.95 -0.96
N VAL A 31 -10.60 6.30 -1.20
CA VAL A 31 -9.70 5.56 -2.10
C VAL A 31 -8.52 5.07 -1.30
N PHE A 32 -8.19 3.80 -1.47
CA PHE A 32 -6.99 3.19 -0.94
C PHE A 32 -6.17 2.60 -2.11
N TYR A 33 -4.86 2.83 -2.08
CA TYR A 33 -3.92 2.30 -3.05
C TYR A 33 -2.81 1.52 -2.34
N THR A 34 -2.39 0.41 -2.94
CA THR A 34 -1.17 -0.29 -2.56
C THR A 34 -0.48 -0.90 -3.78
N GLY A 35 0.82 -0.64 -3.94
CA GLY A 35 1.69 -1.27 -4.93
C GLY A 35 2.39 -2.54 -4.42
N LEU A 36 1.99 -3.03 -3.24
CA LEU A 36 2.44 -4.32 -2.71
C LEU A 36 1.71 -5.48 -3.43
N GLY A 37 2.20 -6.72 -3.25
CA GLY A 37 1.52 -7.91 -3.76
C GLY A 37 1.95 -8.36 -5.16
N HIS A 38 3.14 -7.96 -5.61
CA HIS A 38 3.67 -8.35 -6.93
C HIS A 38 3.81 -9.87 -7.12
N THR A 39 4.08 -10.62 -6.04
CA THR A 39 4.29 -12.08 -6.10
C THR A 39 3.09 -12.85 -5.55
N SER A 40 2.92 -14.10 -5.99
CA SER A 40 1.84 -14.97 -5.53
C SER A 40 1.93 -15.29 -4.04
N GLU A 41 3.15 -15.41 -3.52
CA GLU A 41 3.45 -15.72 -2.13
C GLU A 41 2.96 -14.62 -1.19
N ALA A 42 2.93 -13.36 -1.66
CA ALA A 42 2.40 -12.24 -0.89
C ALA A 42 0.98 -12.53 -0.40
N TYR A 43 0.15 -13.21 -1.20
CA TYR A 43 -1.23 -13.56 -0.87
C TYR A 43 -1.38 -14.72 0.13
N THR A 44 -0.27 -15.25 0.63
CA THR A 44 -0.24 -16.16 1.79
C THR A 44 0.34 -15.48 3.04
N ASN A 45 0.98 -14.32 2.89
CA ASN A 45 1.56 -13.57 3.98
C ASN A 45 0.47 -12.92 4.85
N LYS A 46 0.44 -13.27 6.14
CA LYS A 46 -0.56 -12.79 7.11
C LYS A 46 -0.58 -11.27 7.26
N LEU A 47 0.57 -10.59 7.18
CA LEU A 47 0.64 -9.13 7.28
C LEU A 47 0.03 -8.48 6.04
N PHE A 48 0.34 -8.99 4.86
CA PHE A 48 -0.22 -8.47 3.60
C PHE A 48 -1.74 -8.69 3.52
N LEU A 49 -2.22 -9.87 3.88
CA LEU A 49 -3.66 -10.15 3.94
C LEU A 49 -4.37 -9.24 4.96
N THR A 50 -3.74 -8.95 6.10
CA THR A 50 -4.28 -8.03 7.11
C THR A 50 -4.35 -6.60 6.57
N HIS A 51 -3.31 -6.15 5.87
CA HIS A 51 -3.26 -4.85 5.19
C HIS A 51 -4.40 -4.70 4.19
N LEU A 52 -4.59 -5.67 3.30
CA LEU A 52 -5.71 -5.68 2.34
C LEU A 52 -7.08 -5.70 3.02
N LYS A 53 -7.28 -6.59 4.00
CA LYS A 53 -8.54 -6.69 4.74
C LYS A 53 -8.92 -5.38 5.41
N ASN A 54 -7.96 -4.70 6.04
CA ASN A 54 -8.21 -3.44 6.73
C ASN A 54 -8.47 -2.30 5.75
N ALA A 55 -7.74 -2.26 4.62
CA ALA A 55 -8.01 -1.32 3.54
C ALA A 55 -9.42 -1.46 2.99
N ILE A 56 -9.85 -2.68 2.65
CA ILE A 56 -11.20 -2.96 2.14
C ILE A 56 -12.26 -2.49 3.14
N LYS A 57 -12.10 -2.86 4.42
CA LYS A 57 -13.02 -2.41 5.48
C LYS A 57 -13.08 -0.89 5.56
N TRP A 58 -11.93 -0.22 5.60
CA TRP A 58 -11.88 1.24 5.71
C TRP A 58 -12.56 1.94 4.51
N THR A 59 -12.39 1.40 3.31
CA THR A 59 -13.03 1.90 2.08
C THR A 59 -14.53 1.64 2.05
N MET A 60 -15.01 0.52 2.62
CA MET A 60 -16.44 0.16 2.66
C MET A 60 -17.24 0.90 3.73
N HIS A 61 -16.63 1.21 4.87
CA HIS A 61 -17.33 1.84 5.98
C HIS A 61 -17.29 3.36 5.83
N LYS A 62 -18.41 3.98 5.45
CA LYS A 62 -18.59 5.43 5.57
C LYS A 62 -19.73 5.75 6.51
#